data_AF-A0A535Q037-F1
#
_entry.id   AF-A0A535Q037-F1
#
_cell.length_a   1.000
_cell.length_b   1.000
_cell.length_c   1.000
_cell.angle_alpha   90.00
_cell.angle_beta   90.00
_cell.angle_gamma   90.00
#
_symmetry.space_group_name_H-M   'P 1'
#
loop_
_entity.id
_entity.type
_entity.pdbx_description
1 polymer ?
#
loop_
_entity_poly.entity_id
_entity_poly.type
_entity_poly.pdbx_seq_one_letter_code
_entity_poly.pdbx_strand_id
1 'polypeptide(L)'
;MAELRGSSGEGPKHLLTRWFGTEDLHKLEVYESRAGGYAALRKALLEMKPADITNEVKTSGLRGRGGAGFATGTKWGFINRDAPGPKYVVVNADESEPGTSKDRYILENSPHLVVEGILIAAYAVGANQAWVYIRGEYDEPRRMLTEAIEEARSKGYIGPKPMGIDYSLDIQLYRGHGAYICGEETALLESLEGKRAQPRSRPPFPAVKGAWGRPTLLNNVETLATVPWIINNGGAAYVKLGTEKSPGTRLMSVSGNVRKPGVYEVELGQTFRHVIMELAGGPPEGRKVKVFWPGGSSAPVLPESMLDVHTDMEALAAARSMGGSGGVIVMDDSHCVVKAAARLLRFYAHESCGKCT
;
A
#
# COMPACT_ATOMS: atom_id res chain seq x y z
N MET A 1 -14.16 -17.08 11.89
CA MET A 1 -13.51 -17.32 10.60
C MET A 1 -13.49 -15.99 9.85
N ALA A 2 -12.30 -15.43 9.59
CA ALA A 2 -12.19 -14.29 8.69
C ALA A 2 -12.79 -14.72 7.35
N GLU A 3 -13.86 -14.06 6.90
CA GLU A 3 -14.46 -14.39 5.62
C GLU A 3 -13.39 -14.24 4.54
N LEU A 4 -13.11 -15.34 3.84
CA LEU A 4 -12.26 -15.41 2.66
C LEU A 4 -12.83 -14.49 1.57
N ARG A 5 -12.46 -13.21 1.59
CA ARG A 5 -13.02 -12.18 0.70
C ARG A 5 -11.96 -11.62 -0.25
N GLY A 6 -11.61 -12.39 -1.27
CA GLY A 6 -10.84 -11.88 -2.41
C GLY A 6 -9.45 -12.52 -2.52
N SER A 7 -9.24 -13.09 -3.71
CA SER A 7 -8.12 -13.93 -4.18
C SER A 7 -7.67 -15.01 -3.19
N SER A 8 -8.40 -16.14 -3.18
CA SER A 8 -7.82 -17.45 -2.88
C SER A 8 -6.75 -17.78 -3.94
N GLY A 9 -5.56 -18.15 -3.50
CA GLY A 9 -4.44 -18.53 -4.35
C GLY A 9 -4.80 -19.71 -5.27
N GLU A 10 -4.65 -19.50 -6.57
CA GLU A 10 -3.91 -20.34 -7.53
C GLU A 10 -3.88 -19.59 -8.88
N GLY A 11 -3.25 -18.42 -8.88
CA GLY A 11 -2.77 -17.78 -10.11
C GLY A 11 -1.23 -17.86 -10.10
N PRO A 12 -0.56 -18.37 -11.15
CA PRO A 12 0.91 -18.46 -11.19
C PRO A 12 1.64 -17.10 -11.12
N LYS A 13 0.90 -15.99 -11.06
CA LYS A 13 1.40 -14.61 -11.14
C LYS A 13 1.08 -13.74 -9.90
N HIS A 14 0.41 -14.27 -8.87
CA HIS A 14 0.12 -13.49 -7.66
C HIS A 14 1.38 -13.33 -6.81
N LEU A 15 1.69 -12.10 -6.41
CA LEU A 15 2.91 -11.75 -5.67
C LEU A 15 2.61 -11.61 -4.18
N LEU A 16 1.56 -10.85 -3.84
CA LEU A 16 1.21 -10.51 -2.46
C LEU A 16 0.20 -11.49 -1.85
N THR A 17 -0.78 -11.91 -2.66
CA THR A 17 -1.96 -12.66 -2.20
C THR A 17 -1.81 -14.16 -2.34
N ARG A 18 -0.68 -14.65 -2.87
CA ARG A 18 -0.47 -16.07 -3.17
C ARG A 18 -0.82 -17.00 -2.01
N TRP A 19 -0.50 -16.59 -0.78
CA TRP A 19 -0.69 -17.39 0.42
C TRP A 19 -1.93 -17.01 1.23
N PHE A 20 -2.67 -15.97 0.84
CA PHE A 20 -3.85 -15.52 1.59
C PHE A 20 -4.88 -16.64 1.69
N GLY A 21 -5.53 -16.73 2.86
CA GLY A 21 -6.40 -17.84 3.22
C GLY A 21 -5.69 -19.07 3.79
N THR A 22 -4.35 -19.10 3.81
CA THR A 22 -3.61 -20.10 4.60
C THR A 22 -3.91 -19.87 6.08
N GLU A 23 -4.33 -20.92 6.78
CA GLU A 23 -4.61 -20.88 8.22
C GLU A 23 -3.38 -20.36 8.98
N ASP A 24 -3.62 -19.42 9.89
CA ASP A 24 -2.60 -18.81 10.74
C ASP A 24 -1.40 -18.17 10.00
N LEU A 25 -1.53 -17.80 8.72
CA LEU A 25 -0.46 -17.12 7.96
C LEU A 25 0.08 -15.86 8.68
N HIS A 26 -0.75 -15.23 9.50
CA HIS A 26 -0.36 -14.06 10.29
C HIS A 26 0.63 -14.35 11.42
N LYS A 27 0.85 -15.61 11.78
CA LYS A 27 1.83 -16.04 12.78
C LYS A 27 3.19 -16.28 12.14
N LEU A 28 4.24 -15.98 12.89
CA LEU A 28 5.61 -16.01 12.38
C LEU A 28 6.00 -17.37 11.80
N GLU A 29 5.74 -18.45 12.53
CA GLU A 29 6.13 -19.82 12.14
C GLU A 29 5.49 -20.25 10.80
N VAL A 30 4.22 -19.89 10.59
CA VAL A 30 3.51 -20.22 9.35
C VAL A 30 4.02 -19.36 8.20
N TYR A 31 4.26 -18.07 8.43
CA TYR A 31 4.86 -17.19 7.41
C TYR A 31 6.24 -17.69 6.96
N GLU A 32 7.11 -18.09 7.90
CA GLU A 32 8.42 -18.68 7.58
C GLU A 32 8.30 -19.98 6.79
N SER A 33 7.50 -20.93 7.28
CA SER A 33 7.44 -22.29 6.71
C SER A 33 6.66 -22.39 5.40
N ARG A 34 5.62 -21.58 5.21
CA ARG A 34 4.76 -21.62 4.01
C ARG A 34 5.20 -20.62 2.95
N ALA A 35 5.44 -19.37 3.33
CA ALA A 35 5.73 -18.29 2.39
C ALA A 35 7.23 -18.05 2.17
N GLY A 36 8.10 -18.76 2.90
CA GLY A 36 9.54 -18.48 2.90
C GLY A 36 9.88 -17.14 3.57
N GLY A 37 9.07 -16.74 4.54
CA GLY A 37 9.16 -15.45 5.21
C GLY A 37 10.54 -15.12 5.76
N TYR A 38 10.90 -13.84 5.72
CA TYR A 38 12.21 -13.32 6.16
C TYR A 38 13.43 -13.76 5.33
N ALA A 39 13.25 -14.55 4.27
CA ALA A 39 14.33 -14.85 3.32
C ALA A 39 14.81 -13.59 2.58
N ALA A 40 13.90 -12.67 2.22
CA ALA A 40 14.28 -11.44 1.55
C ALA A 40 15.02 -10.49 2.49
N LEU A 41 14.60 -10.43 3.76
CA LEU A 41 15.34 -9.68 4.78
C LEU A 41 16.74 -10.26 4.99
N ARG A 42 16.87 -11.60 5.07
CA ARG A 42 18.18 -12.25 5.20
C ARG A 42 19.10 -11.89 4.05
N LYS A 43 18.62 -12.00 2.81
CA LYS A 43 19.37 -11.61 1.60
C LYS A 43 19.76 -10.13 1.65
N ALA A 44 18.81 -9.25 1.98
CA ALA A 44 19.04 -7.81 2.06
C ALA A 44 20.11 -7.44 3.10
N LEU A 45 20.08 -8.04 4.29
CA LEU A 45 20.99 -7.68 5.39
C LEU A 45 22.37 -8.34 5.29
N LEU A 46 22.45 -9.58 4.77
CA LEU A 46 23.68 -10.37 4.80
C LEU A 46 24.43 -10.38 3.46
N GLU A 47 23.74 -10.15 2.34
CA GLU A 47 24.29 -10.36 1.00
C GLU A 47 24.29 -9.10 0.13
N MET A 48 23.55 -8.06 0.51
CA MET A 48 23.36 -6.85 -0.31
C MET A 48 23.85 -5.59 0.41
N LYS A 49 24.39 -4.63 -0.35
CA LYS A 49 24.62 -3.29 0.18
C LYS A 49 23.31 -2.50 0.10
N PRO A 50 23.06 -1.52 1.00
CA PRO A 50 21.88 -0.65 0.95
C PRO A 50 21.61 0.00 -0.41
N ALA A 51 22.68 0.37 -1.13
CA ALA A 51 22.58 0.94 -2.48
C ALA A 51 22.04 -0.06 -3.50
N ASP A 52 22.43 -1.32 -3.41
CA ASP A 52 22.03 -2.38 -4.33
C ASP A 52 20.54 -2.71 -4.15
N ILE A 53 20.05 -2.69 -2.91
CA ILE A 53 18.61 -2.84 -2.61
C ILE A 53 17.81 -1.71 -3.25
N THR A 54 18.27 -0.45 -3.09
CA THR A 54 17.61 0.72 -3.69
C THR A 54 17.60 0.62 -5.23
N ASN A 55 18.71 0.17 -5.82
CA ASN A 55 18.82 -0.06 -7.25
C ASN A 55 17.91 -1.19 -7.74
N GLU A 56 17.75 -2.27 -6.98
CA GLU A 56 16.84 -3.37 -7.33
C GLU A 56 15.39 -2.89 -7.37
N VAL A 57 14.97 -2.10 -6.37
CA VAL A 57 13.64 -1.48 -6.33
C VAL A 57 13.48 -0.46 -7.47
N LYS A 58 14.54 0.27 -7.85
CA LYS A 58 14.51 1.16 -9.01
C LYS A 58 14.35 0.38 -10.33
N THR A 59 15.09 -0.70 -10.50
CA THR A 59 15.02 -1.60 -11.68
C THR A 59 13.65 -2.25 -11.82
N SER A 60 12.98 -2.56 -10.70
CA SER A 60 11.61 -3.09 -10.72
C SER A 60 10.60 -2.12 -11.34
N GLY A 61 10.88 -0.82 -11.33
CA GLY A 61 9.91 0.19 -11.73
C GLY A 61 8.70 0.30 -10.81
N LEU A 62 8.74 -0.29 -9.59
CA LEU A 62 7.66 -0.21 -8.61
C LEU A 62 7.22 1.24 -8.38
N ARG A 63 5.94 1.51 -8.62
CA ARG A 63 5.31 2.81 -8.36
C ARG A 63 4.53 2.77 -7.06
N GLY A 64 4.59 3.84 -6.29
CA GLY A 64 3.94 3.96 -4.99
C GLY A 64 2.44 3.67 -5.07
N ARG A 65 1.97 2.75 -4.23
CA ARG A 65 0.60 2.19 -4.26
C ARG A 65 -0.42 2.92 -3.40
N GLY A 66 -0.02 4.03 -2.74
CA GLY A 66 -0.89 4.85 -1.91
C GLY A 66 -1.72 5.91 -2.64
N GLY A 67 -1.57 6.09 -3.96
CA GLY A 67 -2.28 7.16 -4.67
C GLY A 67 -1.46 7.79 -5.79
N ALA A 68 -0.38 8.48 -5.40
CA ALA A 68 0.38 9.37 -6.27
C ALA A 68 1.20 8.66 -7.37
N GLY A 69 1.47 7.36 -7.25
CA GLY A 69 2.17 6.60 -8.29
C GLY A 69 3.61 7.04 -8.55
N PHE A 70 4.28 7.68 -7.59
CA PHE A 70 5.69 8.08 -7.74
C PHE A 70 6.63 6.87 -7.78
N ALA A 71 7.71 6.91 -8.56
CA ALA A 71 8.68 5.80 -8.66
C ALA A 71 9.38 5.54 -7.32
N THR A 72 9.16 4.36 -6.73
CA THR A 72 9.57 4.03 -5.36
C THR A 72 11.09 4.02 -5.20
N GLY A 73 11.82 3.36 -6.10
CA GLY A 73 13.29 3.33 -6.05
C GLY A 73 13.92 4.72 -6.20
N THR A 74 13.32 5.58 -7.04
CA THR A 74 13.74 7.00 -7.13
C THR A 74 13.46 7.75 -5.82
N LYS A 75 12.31 7.52 -5.18
CA LYS A 75 11.97 8.12 -3.89
C LYS A 75 12.98 7.74 -2.81
N TRP A 76 13.39 6.47 -2.79
CA TRP A 76 14.40 5.96 -1.86
C TRP A 76 15.76 6.63 -2.07
N GLY A 77 16.15 6.84 -3.34
CA GLY A 77 17.38 7.55 -3.70
C GLY A 77 17.44 9.02 -3.28
N PHE A 78 16.31 9.64 -2.89
CA PHE A 78 16.31 11.00 -2.36
C PHE A 78 16.69 11.09 -0.88
N ILE A 79 16.71 9.97 -0.15
CA ILE A 79 17.17 9.96 1.24
C ILE A 79 18.69 10.07 1.26
N ASN A 80 19.22 11.16 1.80
CA ASN A 80 20.64 11.29 2.03
C ASN A 80 21.06 10.41 3.22
N ARG A 81 21.66 9.26 2.92
CA ARG A 81 22.17 8.28 3.90
C ARG A 81 23.31 8.83 4.75
N ASP A 82 24.04 9.82 4.25
CA ASP A 82 25.16 10.44 4.95
C ASP A 82 24.72 11.66 5.78
N ALA A 83 23.43 12.00 5.75
CA ALA A 83 22.90 13.08 6.58
C ALA A 83 23.10 12.78 8.07
N PRO A 84 23.51 13.79 8.87
CA PRO A 84 23.77 13.61 10.29
C PRO A 84 22.47 13.36 11.07
N GLY A 85 22.57 12.47 12.07
CA GLY A 85 21.47 12.10 12.95
C GLY A 85 20.58 10.98 12.38
N PRO A 86 19.41 10.74 13.01
CA PRO A 86 18.53 9.65 12.62
C PRO A 86 17.83 9.93 11.29
N LYS A 87 17.49 8.84 10.60
CA LYS A 87 16.60 8.82 9.45
C LYS A 87 15.44 7.90 9.78
N TYR A 88 14.27 8.19 9.22
CA TYR A 88 13.06 7.45 9.52
C TYR A 88 12.45 6.82 8.28
N VAL A 89 11.85 5.65 8.47
CA VAL A 89 10.81 5.15 7.57
C VAL A 89 9.47 5.38 8.24
N VAL A 90 8.51 5.95 7.50
CA VAL A 90 7.13 6.09 7.95
C VAL A 90 6.24 5.30 7.00
N VAL A 91 5.45 4.41 7.57
CA VAL A 91 4.50 3.59 6.84
C VAL A 91 3.13 4.22 6.97
N ASN A 92 2.54 4.55 5.83
CA ASN A 92 1.18 5.03 5.75
C ASN A 92 0.21 3.85 5.65
N ALA A 93 -0.38 3.50 6.80
CA ALA A 93 -1.50 2.58 6.94
C ALA A 93 -2.80 3.33 7.33
N ASP A 94 -2.91 4.61 6.95
CA ASP A 94 -4.15 5.39 7.02
C ASP A 94 -4.99 5.17 5.76
N GLU A 95 -5.53 3.96 5.62
CA GLU A 95 -6.37 3.56 4.50
C GLU A 95 -7.79 4.13 4.65
N SER A 96 -7.92 5.44 4.45
CA SER A 96 -9.15 6.20 4.77
C SER A 96 -9.97 6.59 3.53
N GLU A 97 -9.42 6.44 2.32
CA GLU A 97 -10.12 6.72 1.06
C GLU A 97 -11.33 5.78 0.90
N PRO A 98 -12.55 6.31 0.67
CA PRO A 98 -13.73 5.49 0.42
C PRO A 98 -13.51 4.49 -0.73
N GLY A 99 -13.96 3.25 -0.51
CA GLY A 99 -13.86 2.16 -1.48
C GLY A 99 -12.55 1.37 -1.43
N THR A 100 -11.63 1.70 -0.52
CA THR A 100 -10.32 1.07 -0.42
C THR A 100 -10.19 0.26 0.87
N SER A 101 -9.72 -0.99 0.75
CA SER A 101 -9.50 -1.90 1.89
C SER A 101 -8.31 -2.86 1.66
N LYS A 102 -7.46 -2.61 0.67
CA LYS A 102 -6.37 -3.51 0.27
C LYS A 102 -5.29 -3.66 1.35
N ASP A 103 -4.95 -2.58 2.05
CA ASP A 103 -3.92 -2.55 3.08
C ASP A 103 -4.42 -3.29 4.33
N ARG A 104 -5.69 -3.13 4.67
CA ARG A 104 -6.35 -3.95 5.69
C ARG A 104 -6.18 -5.45 5.41
N TYR A 105 -6.41 -5.88 4.18
CA TYR A 105 -6.29 -7.30 3.83
C TYR A 105 -4.86 -7.80 3.98
N ILE A 106 -3.86 -7.01 3.58
CA ILE A 106 -2.45 -7.36 3.81
C ILE A 106 -2.18 -7.49 5.31
N LEU A 107 -2.62 -6.53 6.11
CA LEU A 107 -2.37 -6.51 7.55
C LEU A 107 -3.10 -7.62 8.32
N GLU A 108 -4.29 -8.02 7.89
CA GLU A 108 -5.08 -9.10 8.52
C GLU A 108 -4.67 -10.50 8.03
N ASN A 109 -4.07 -10.64 6.84
CA ASN A 109 -3.66 -11.96 6.34
C ASN A 109 -2.17 -12.24 6.56
N SER A 110 -1.30 -11.25 6.34
CA SER A 110 0.14 -11.44 6.32
C SER A 110 0.91 -10.22 6.87
N PRO A 111 0.69 -9.82 8.13
CA PRO A 111 1.39 -8.68 8.75
C PRO A 111 2.92 -8.81 8.72
N HIS A 112 3.47 -10.02 8.82
CA HIS A 112 4.92 -10.26 8.70
C HIS A 112 5.51 -9.86 7.34
N LEU A 113 4.73 -9.95 6.25
CA LEU A 113 5.16 -9.47 4.92
C LEU A 113 5.39 -7.95 4.93
N VAL A 114 4.56 -7.20 5.66
CA VAL A 114 4.72 -5.75 5.83
C VAL A 114 5.93 -5.46 6.71
N VAL A 115 6.08 -6.18 7.84
CA VAL A 115 7.24 -6.05 8.74
C VAL A 115 8.55 -6.29 7.98
N GLU A 116 8.62 -7.35 7.18
CA GLU A 116 9.79 -7.68 6.37
C GLU A 116 10.12 -6.55 5.37
N GLY A 117 9.12 -6.05 4.64
CA GLY A 117 9.27 -4.94 3.71
C GLY A 117 9.74 -3.63 4.36
N ILE A 118 9.26 -3.34 5.58
CA ILE A 118 9.68 -2.18 6.37
C ILE A 118 11.17 -2.27 6.72
N LEU A 119 11.61 -3.43 7.22
CA LEU A 119 12.99 -3.63 7.65
C LEU A 119 13.97 -3.52 6.47
N ILE A 120 13.61 -4.09 5.32
CA ILE A 120 14.40 -3.96 4.09
C ILE A 120 14.49 -2.48 3.67
N ALA A 121 13.36 -1.77 3.65
CA ALA A 121 13.33 -0.36 3.26
C ALA A 121 14.16 0.52 4.21
N ALA A 122 14.05 0.28 5.52
CA ALA A 122 14.81 1.00 6.53
C ALA A 122 16.32 0.82 6.34
N TYR A 123 16.77 -0.43 6.18
CA TYR A 123 18.17 -0.72 5.91
C TYR A 123 18.66 -0.08 4.60
N ALA A 124 17.87 -0.15 3.52
CA ALA A 124 18.22 0.40 2.22
C ALA A 124 18.48 1.92 2.25
N VAL A 125 17.66 2.66 3.01
CA VAL A 125 17.76 4.14 3.11
C VAL A 125 18.58 4.61 4.31
N GLY A 126 19.23 3.69 5.04
CA GLY A 126 20.05 4.03 6.20
C GLY A 126 19.25 4.58 7.40
N ALA A 127 18.00 4.15 7.54
CA ALA A 127 17.15 4.39 8.70
C ALA A 127 17.25 3.24 9.70
N ASN A 128 17.30 3.57 10.98
CA ASN A 128 17.31 2.61 12.09
C ASN A 128 15.96 2.49 12.82
N GLN A 129 15.04 3.42 12.56
CA GLN A 129 13.72 3.44 13.17
C GLN A 129 12.64 3.60 12.10
N ALA A 130 11.67 2.70 12.11
CA ALA A 130 10.43 2.82 11.36
C ALA A 130 9.25 3.15 12.28
N TRP A 131 8.28 3.89 11.74
CA TRP A 131 7.01 4.21 12.37
C TRP A 131 5.86 3.77 11.47
N VAL A 132 4.94 2.96 11.97
CA VAL A 132 3.71 2.62 11.27
C VAL A 132 2.59 3.51 11.80
N TYR A 133 2.08 4.42 10.97
CA TYR A 133 0.88 5.17 11.27
C TYR A 133 -0.33 4.38 10.78
N ILE A 134 -1.12 3.84 11.71
CA ILE A 134 -2.32 3.05 11.40
C ILE A 134 -3.57 3.81 11.80
N ARG A 135 -4.58 3.85 10.93
CA ARG A 135 -5.83 4.57 11.22
C ARG A 135 -6.51 4.10 12.51
N GLY A 136 -7.26 5.00 13.13
CA GLY A 136 -7.89 4.78 14.43
C GLY A 136 -8.93 3.66 14.42
N GLU A 137 -9.54 3.36 13.28
CA GLU A 137 -10.61 2.37 13.14
C GLU A 137 -10.11 0.93 12.94
N TYR A 138 -8.80 0.74 12.73
CA TYR A 138 -8.22 -0.58 12.48
C TYR A 138 -7.81 -1.26 13.79
N ASP A 139 -8.79 -1.73 14.58
CA ASP A 139 -8.50 -2.47 15.82
C ASP A 139 -7.80 -3.81 15.56
N GLU A 140 -8.35 -4.63 14.66
CA GLU A 140 -7.82 -5.95 14.37
C GLU A 140 -6.49 -5.90 13.58
N PRO A 141 -6.35 -5.12 12.49
CA PRO A 141 -5.07 -4.97 11.81
C PRO A 141 -3.97 -4.43 12.74
N ARG A 142 -4.31 -3.53 13.68
CA ARG A 142 -3.37 -3.04 14.69
C ARG A 142 -2.92 -4.16 15.62
N ARG A 143 -3.86 -4.94 16.17
CA ARG A 143 -3.56 -6.07 17.06
C ARG A 143 -2.61 -7.05 16.38
N MET A 144 -2.94 -7.48 15.17
CA MET A 144 -2.15 -8.45 14.41
C MET A 144 -0.77 -7.92 14.04
N LEU A 145 -0.68 -6.65 13.62
CA LEU A 145 0.61 -6.04 13.32
C LEU A 145 1.48 -5.86 14.58
N THR A 146 0.89 -5.50 15.73
CA THR A 146 1.60 -5.45 17.01
C THR A 146 2.16 -6.83 17.36
N GLU A 147 1.37 -7.89 17.29
CA GLU A 147 1.82 -9.27 17.53
C GLU A 147 2.98 -9.66 16.60
N ALA A 148 2.83 -9.42 15.30
CA ALA A 148 3.87 -9.74 14.32
C ALA A 148 5.20 -8.99 14.57
N ILE A 149 5.14 -7.73 15.02
CA ILE A 149 6.33 -6.95 15.41
C ILE A 149 6.98 -7.58 16.64
N GLU A 150 6.22 -7.97 17.66
CA GLU A 150 6.77 -8.61 18.87
C GLU A 150 7.34 -10.01 18.58
N GLU A 151 6.70 -10.80 17.73
CA GLU A 151 7.20 -12.10 17.28
C GLU A 151 8.54 -11.93 16.53
N ALA A 152 8.60 -10.97 15.59
CA ALA A 152 9.82 -10.67 14.84
C ALA A 152 10.96 -10.14 15.74
N ARG A 153 10.63 -9.35 16.77
CA ARG A 153 11.59 -8.90 17.79
C ARG A 153 12.11 -10.08 18.62
N SER A 154 11.22 -10.96 19.06
CA SER A 154 11.56 -12.16 19.84
C SER A 154 12.45 -13.14 19.06
N LYS A 155 12.26 -13.25 17.74
CA LYS A 155 13.09 -14.07 16.84
C LYS A 155 14.44 -13.44 16.49
N GLY A 156 14.64 -12.16 16.81
CA GLY A 156 15.88 -11.43 16.47
C GLY A 156 15.92 -10.88 15.04
N TYR A 157 14.77 -10.68 14.40
CA TYR A 157 14.67 -9.93 13.12
C TYR A 157 14.56 -8.42 13.33
N ILE A 158 14.15 -7.99 14.52
CA ILE A 158 14.08 -6.59 14.96
C ILE A 158 14.92 -6.48 16.24
N GLY A 159 15.71 -5.41 16.37
CA GLY A 159 16.51 -5.15 17.55
C GLY A 159 17.85 -4.50 17.25
N PRO A 160 18.81 -4.55 18.20
CA PRO A 160 20.10 -3.88 18.07
C PRO A 160 21.03 -4.55 17.04
N LYS A 161 20.90 -5.87 16.85
CA LYS A 161 21.71 -6.67 15.91
C LYS A 161 20.84 -7.69 15.17
N PRO A 162 19.88 -7.24 14.35
CA PRO A 162 18.96 -8.13 13.65
C PRO A 162 19.76 -9.08 12.74
N MET A 163 19.47 -10.38 12.81
CA MET A 163 20.23 -11.42 12.09
C MET A 163 21.76 -11.37 12.29
N GLY A 164 22.23 -10.79 13.40
CA GLY A 164 23.65 -10.73 13.76
C GLY A 164 24.45 -9.59 13.12
N ILE A 165 23.84 -8.71 12.30
CA ILE A 165 24.56 -7.56 11.73
C ILE A 165 24.69 -6.43 12.74
N ASP A 166 25.77 -5.64 12.66
CA ASP A 166 25.99 -4.47 13.52
C ASP A 166 25.23 -3.23 13.02
N TYR A 167 23.89 -3.36 12.93
CA TYR A 167 23.00 -2.30 12.47
C TYR A 167 21.62 -2.45 13.12
N SER A 168 21.25 -1.53 14.01
CA SER A 168 19.97 -1.60 14.71
C SER A 168 18.78 -1.29 13.79
N LEU A 169 17.71 -2.08 13.90
CA LEU A 169 16.42 -1.82 13.26
C LEU A 169 15.31 -1.98 14.29
N ASP A 170 14.43 -0.98 14.40
CA ASP A 170 13.22 -1.07 15.22
C ASP A 170 11.99 -0.55 14.48
N ILE A 171 10.81 -1.02 14.91
CA ILE A 171 9.51 -0.60 14.40
C ILE A 171 8.63 -0.19 15.58
N GLN A 172 8.06 1.00 15.49
CA GLN A 172 7.07 1.51 16.42
C GLN A 172 5.73 1.70 15.71
N LEU A 173 4.64 1.40 16.42
CA LEU A 173 3.29 1.56 15.89
C LEU A 173 2.62 2.77 16.54
N TYR A 174 2.02 3.63 15.73
CA TYR A 174 1.27 4.80 16.15
C TYR A 174 -0.18 4.69 15.66
N ARG A 175 -1.13 4.75 16.59
CA ARG A 175 -2.57 4.73 16.28
C ARG A 175 -3.07 6.15 16.00
N GLY A 176 -3.63 6.35 14.81
CA GLY A 176 -4.31 7.57 14.41
C GLY A 176 -5.66 7.77 15.11
N HIS A 177 -6.29 8.92 14.84
CA HIS A 177 -7.47 9.39 15.57
C HIS A 177 -8.67 9.72 14.65
N GLY A 178 -8.77 9.01 13.52
CA GLY A 178 -9.94 9.06 12.63
C GLY A 178 -10.06 10.35 11.82
N ALA A 179 -9.03 10.69 11.05
CA ALA A 179 -9.05 11.84 10.14
C ALA A 179 -8.48 11.44 8.78
N TYR A 180 -9.28 11.50 7.72
CA TYR A 180 -8.88 11.09 6.36
C TYR A 180 -7.67 11.87 5.84
N ILE A 181 -7.52 13.14 6.24
CA ILE A 181 -6.38 13.95 5.84
C ILE A 181 -5.04 13.38 6.33
N CYS A 182 -5.03 12.55 7.39
CA CYS A 182 -3.81 11.88 7.85
C CYS A 182 -3.28 10.84 6.85
N GLY A 183 -4.03 10.47 5.81
CA GLY A 183 -3.52 9.73 4.66
C GLY A 183 -2.62 10.57 3.74
N GLU A 184 -2.67 11.89 3.82
CA GLU A 184 -1.75 12.77 3.10
C GLU A 184 -0.36 12.75 3.77
N GLU A 185 0.68 12.55 2.98
CA GLU A 185 2.05 12.29 3.43
C GLU A 185 2.56 13.27 4.49
N THR A 186 2.30 14.57 4.36
CA THR A 186 2.80 15.58 5.31
C THR A 186 1.88 15.85 6.48
N ALA A 187 0.57 15.73 6.31
CA ALA A 187 -0.39 15.78 7.41
C ALA A 187 -0.24 14.58 8.37
N LEU A 188 0.09 13.41 7.81
CA LEU A 188 0.48 12.22 8.58
C LEU A 188 1.64 12.53 9.53
N LEU A 189 2.69 13.19 9.03
CA LEU A 189 3.86 13.56 9.83
C LEU A 189 3.49 14.55 10.93
N GLU A 190 2.62 15.53 10.67
CA GLU A 190 2.13 16.43 11.72
C GLU A 190 1.38 15.67 12.82
N SER A 191 0.48 14.74 12.44
CA SER A 191 -0.23 13.91 13.41
C SER A 191 0.71 13.01 14.20
N LEU A 192 1.69 12.37 13.55
CA LEU A 192 2.70 11.52 14.18
C LEU A 192 3.55 12.29 15.19
N GLU A 193 3.79 13.58 14.93
CA GLU A 193 4.51 14.50 15.81
C GLU A 193 3.63 15.11 16.91
N GLY A 194 2.37 14.67 17.06
CA GLY A 194 1.44 15.14 18.08
C GLY A 194 0.80 16.50 17.79
N LYS A 195 0.83 16.94 16.53
CA LYS A 195 0.22 18.21 16.09
C LYS A 195 -1.11 17.96 15.37
N ARG A 196 -1.83 19.04 15.09
CA ARG A 196 -3.01 18.98 14.20
C ARG A 196 -2.55 18.61 12.79
N ALA A 197 -3.26 17.67 12.16
CA ALA A 197 -2.93 17.12 10.84
C ALA A 197 -3.24 18.11 9.70
N GLN A 198 -2.47 19.19 9.60
CA GLN A 198 -2.54 20.15 8.50
C GLN A 198 -1.34 19.93 7.57
N PRO A 199 -1.53 19.70 6.26
CA PRO A 199 -0.43 19.45 5.34
C PRO A 199 0.66 20.52 5.41
N ARG A 200 1.93 20.11 5.32
CA ARG A 200 3.07 21.02 5.27
C ARG A 200 3.19 21.61 3.88
N SER A 201 3.56 22.89 3.80
CA SER A 201 3.94 23.49 2.52
C SER A 201 5.24 22.85 2.02
N ARG A 202 5.31 22.59 0.71
CA ARG A 202 6.52 22.10 0.05
C ARG A 202 7.07 23.22 -0.85
N PRO A 203 8.40 23.43 -0.94
CA PRO A 203 9.50 22.75 -0.22
C PRO A 203 9.65 23.17 1.27
N PRO A 204 10.39 22.40 2.11
CA PRO A 204 11.17 21.20 1.79
C PRO A 204 10.32 19.92 1.69
N PHE A 205 10.81 18.94 0.93
CA PHE A 205 10.18 17.60 0.84
C PHE A 205 10.54 16.71 2.03
N PRO A 206 9.70 15.74 2.41
CA PRO A 206 9.95 14.82 3.53
C PRO A 206 11.28 14.05 3.45
N ALA A 207 11.73 13.73 2.24
CA ALA A 207 13.01 13.07 2.00
C ALA A 207 14.21 13.88 2.54
N VAL A 208 14.08 15.21 2.62
CA VAL A 208 15.07 16.12 3.20
C VAL A 208 14.70 16.46 4.64
N LYS A 209 13.44 16.85 4.88
CA LYS A 209 12.94 17.30 6.19
C LYS A 209 11.52 16.78 6.43
N GLY A 210 11.43 15.57 6.98
CA GLY A 210 10.18 14.89 7.33
C GLY A 210 9.93 14.84 8.83
N ALA A 211 9.72 13.65 9.39
CA ALA A 211 9.42 13.41 10.80
C ALA A 211 10.51 14.01 11.70
N TRP A 212 10.10 14.84 12.65
CA TRP A 212 10.94 15.60 13.57
C TRP A 212 12.09 16.36 12.88
N GLY A 213 11.83 16.81 11.65
CA GLY A 213 12.79 17.55 10.84
C GLY A 213 13.94 16.70 10.28
N ARG A 214 13.83 15.37 10.29
CA ARG A 214 14.85 14.43 9.79
C ARG A 214 14.49 13.85 8.43
N PRO A 215 15.47 13.40 7.62
CA PRO A 215 15.19 12.69 6.37
C PRO A 215 14.24 11.52 6.62
N THR A 216 13.11 11.51 5.92
CA THR A 216 12.06 10.53 6.14
C THR A 216 11.59 9.95 4.82
N LEU A 217 11.67 8.62 4.71
CA LEU A 217 11.02 7.88 3.64
C LEU A 217 9.58 7.57 4.06
N LEU A 218 8.60 7.98 3.27
CA LEU A 218 7.19 7.63 3.51
C LEU A 218 6.66 6.73 2.39
N ASN A 219 6.14 5.55 2.74
CA ASN A 219 5.55 4.61 1.78
C ASN A 219 4.26 3.98 2.31
N ASN A 220 3.37 3.60 1.40
CA ASN A 220 2.13 2.88 1.70
C ASN A 220 2.41 1.39 1.99
N VAL A 221 1.52 0.75 2.77
CA VAL A 221 1.61 -0.68 3.14
C VAL A 221 1.85 -1.59 1.94
N GLU A 222 1.01 -1.56 0.91
CA GLU A 222 1.17 -2.40 -0.29
C GLU A 222 2.53 -2.16 -0.99
N THR A 223 3.03 -0.93 -0.96
CA THR A 223 4.34 -0.61 -1.57
C THR A 223 5.45 -1.37 -0.86
N LEU A 224 5.46 -1.36 0.48
CA LEU A 224 6.47 -2.06 1.27
C LEU A 224 6.27 -3.57 1.25
N ALA A 225 5.03 -4.06 1.27
CA ALA A 225 4.71 -5.48 1.15
C ALA A 225 5.19 -6.10 -0.17
N THR A 226 5.37 -5.29 -1.22
CA THR A 226 5.91 -5.74 -2.52
C THR A 226 7.42 -5.91 -2.52
N VAL A 227 8.13 -5.22 -1.61
CA VAL A 227 9.61 -5.20 -1.59
C VAL A 227 10.22 -6.59 -1.38
N PRO A 228 9.75 -7.43 -0.42
CA PRO A 228 10.31 -8.78 -0.24
C PRO A 228 10.32 -9.62 -1.51
N TRP A 229 9.24 -9.56 -2.29
CA TRP A 229 9.17 -10.29 -3.57
C TRP A 229 10.23 -9.79 -4.56
N ILE A 230 10.41 -8.48 -4.68
CA ILE A 230 11.42 -7.87 -5.56
C ILE A 230 12.83 -8.29 -5.14
N ILE A 231 13.13 -8.32 -3.84
CA ILE A 231 14.47 -8.69 -3.37
C ILE A 231 14.75 -10.18 -3.61
N ASN A 232 13.77 -11.06 -3.43
CA ASN A 232 13.93 -12.49 -3.70
C ASN A 232 14.11 -12.79 -5.19
N ASN A 233 13.31 -12.16 -6.05
CA ASN A 233 13.21 -12.54 -7.47
C ASN A 233 13.95 -11.60 -8.43
N GLY A 234 14.34 -10.42 -7.97
CA GLY A 234 14.94 -9.35 -8.76
C GLY A 234 13.90 -8.42 -9.41
N GLY A 235 14.24 -7.15 -9.52
CA GLY A 235 13.46 -6.12 -10.20
C GLY A 235 13.28 -6.41 -11.69
N ALA A 236 14.27 -7.05 -12.33
CA ALA A 236 14.15 -7.50 -13.72
C ALA A 236 13.08 -8.59 -13.92
N ALA A 237 12.75 -9.37 -12.88
CA ALA A 237 11.61 -10.28 -12.93
C ALA A 237 10.28 -9.53 -12.71
N TYR A 238 10.27 -8.54 -11.82
CA TYR A 238 9.09 -7.72 -11.53
C TYR A 238 8.62 -6.92 -12.76
N VAL A 239 9.54 -6.31 -13.51
CA VAL A 239 9.22 -5.48 -14.68
C VAL A 239 8.63 -6.27 -15.86
N LYS A 240 8.74 -7.61 -15.85
CA LYS A 240 8.11 -8.49 -16.85
C LYS A 240 6.61 -8.65 -16.63
N LEU A 241 6.11 -8.22 -15.47
CA LEU A 241 4.69 -8.17 -15.14
C LEU A 241 4.18 -6.76 -15.44
N GLY A 242 2.93 -6.67 -15.84
CA GLY A 242 2.26 -5.40 -16.06
C GLY A 242 2.60 -4.77 -17.42
N THR A 243 2.47 -3.45 -17.52
CA THR A 243 2.86 -2.70 -18.73
C THR A 243 4.25 -2.11 -18.59
N GLU A 244 4.86 -1.71 -19.71
CA GLU A 244 6.21 -1.10 -19.75
C GLU A 244 6.36 0.09 -18.78
N LYS A 245 5.30 0.92 -18.62
CA LYS A 245 5.31 2.14 -17.79
C LYS A 245 4.61 1.97 -16.44
N SER A 246 3.90 0.87 -16.25
CA SER A 246 3.22 0.51 -15.01
C SER A 246 3.47 -0.98 -14.70
N PRO A 247 4.70 -1.32 -14.28
CA PRO A 247 5.05 -2.71 -14.04
C PRO A 247 4.44 -3.28 -12.75
N GLY A 248 4.37 -4.60 -12.72
CA GLY A 248 3.94 -5.38 -11.57
C GLY A 248 2.44 -5.59 -11.46
N THR A 249 2.06 -6.05 -10.27
CA THR A 249 0.67 -6.24 -9.87
C THR A 249 0.19 -5.09 -8.99
N ARG A 250 -1.12 -5.06 -8.76
CA ARG A 250 -1.79 -4.12 -7.86
C ARG A 250 -2.95 -4.80 -7.15
N LEU A 251 -3.15 -4.48 -5.88
CA LEU A 251 -4.39 -4.84 -5.17
C LEU A 251 -5.51 -3.86 -5.49
N MET A 252 -6.64 -4.37 -5.98
CA MET A 252 -7.84 -3.61 -6.28
C MET A 252 -8.98 -4.00 -5.33
N SER A 253 -9.47 -3.04 -4.55
CA SER A 253 -10.62 -3.25 -3.65
C SER A 253 -11.91 -2.97 -4.42
N VAL A 254 -12.63 -4.00 -4.84
CA VAL A 254 -13.88 -3.84 -5.59
C VAL A 254 -15.08 -3.85 -4.65
N SER A 255 -15.89 -2.80 -4.72
CA SER A 255 -17.05 -2.56 -3.85
C SER A 255 -18.22 -1.94 -4.62
N GLY A 256 -19.36 -1.77 -3.94
CA GLY A 256 -20.58 -1.22 -4.54
C GLY A 256 -21.48 -2.30 -5.14
N ASN A 257 -22.12 -2.01 -6.26
CA ASN A 257 -23.06 -2.91 -6.93
C ASN A 257 -22.32 -3.97 -7.76
N VAL A 258 -21.67 -4.91 -7.07
CA VAL A 258 -21.08 -6.12 -7.66
C VAL A 258 -21.50 -7.37 -6.88
N ARG A 259 -21.57 -8.54 -7.53
CA ARG A 259 -21.97 -9.79 -6.88
C ARG A 259 -20.89 -10.39 -5.98
N LYS A 260 -19.61 -10.11 -6.26
CA LYS A 260 -18.46 -10.61 -5.50
C LYS A 260 -17.53 -9.45 -5.11
N PRO A 261 -17.93 -8.58 -4.16
CA PRO A 261 -17.03 -7.56 -3.65
C PRO A 261 -15.85 -8.20 -2.91
N GLY A 262 -14.69 -7.55 -2.92
CA GLY A 262 -13.48 -8.08 -2.30
C GLY A 262 -12.21 -7.42 -2.82
N VAL A 263 -11.05 -7.92 -2.39
CA VAL A 263 -9.75 -7.46 -2.87
C VAL A 263 -9.20 -8.44 -3.90
N TYR A 264 -8.76 -7.94 -5.05
CA TYR A 264 -8.21 -8.76 -6.13
C TYR A 264 -6.81 -8.27 -6.47
N GLU A 265 -5.83 -9.17 -6.49
CA GLU A 265 -4.52 -8.89 -7.07
C GLU A 265 -4.59 -9.02 -8.58
N VAL A 266 -4.27 -7.94 -9.29
CA VAL A 266 -4.39 -7.85 -10.74
C VAL A 266 -3.06 -7.39 -11.32
N GLU A 267 -2.59 -8.06 -12.36
CA GLU A 267 -1.46 -7.59 -13.17
C GLU A 267 -1.84 -6.27 -13.86
N LEU A 268 -1.00 -5.23 -13.78
CA LEU A 268 -1.37 -3.92 -14.34
C LEU A 268 -1.51 -3.99 -15.86
N GLY A 269 -2.51 -3.30 -16.42
CA GLY A 269 -2.81 -3.36 -17.84
C GLY A 269 -3.89 -4.37 -18.22
N GLN A 270 -4.53 -5.05 -17.26
CA GLN A 270 -5.84 -5.68 -17.52
C GLN A 270 -6.94 -4.63 -17.70
N THR A 271 -8.08 -4.97 -18.29
CA THR A 271 -9.23 -4.05 -18.44
C THR A 271 -10.08 -3.98 -17.17
N PHE A 272 -10.78 -2.86 -16.94
CA PHE A 272 -11.78 -2.79 -15.88
C PHE A 272 -12.95 -3.75 -16.11
N ARG A 273 -13.23 -4.15 -17.35
CA ARG A 273 -14.19 -5.20 -17.68
C ARG A 273 -13.80 -6.52 -17.02
N HIS A 274 -12.54 -6.92 -17.14
CA HIS A 274 -12.05 -8.13 -16.47
C HIS A 274 -12.21 -8.02 -14.95
N VAL A 275 -11.79 -6.90 -14.35
CA VAL A 275 -11.87 -6.69 -12.89
C VAL A 275 -13.32 -6.66 -12.39
N ILE A 276 -14.20 -5.90 -13.04
CA ILE A 276 -15.56 -5.66 -12.56
C ILE A 276 -16.50 -6.80 -12.95
N MET A 277 -16.47 -7.24 -14.20
CA MET A 277 -17.45 -8.19 -14.73
C MET A 277 -17.05 -9.65 -14.48
N GLU A 278 -15.76 -9.97 -14.63
CA GLU A 278 -15.29 -11.36 -14.52
C GLU A 278 -14.89 -11.70 -13.08
N LEU A 279 -13.97 -10.93 -12.48
CA LEU A 279 -13.49 -11.20 -11.11
C LEU A 279 -14.56 -10.88 -10.06
N ALA A 280 -15.07 -9.65 -10.06
CA ALA A 280 -16.10 -9.22 -9.10
C ALA A 280 -17.53 -9.64 -9.49
N GLY A 281 -17.69 -10.30 -10.64
CA GLY A 281 -18.96 -10.89 -11.07
C GLY A 281 -20.00 -9.88 -11.55
N GLY A 282 -19.65 -8.62 -11.80
CA GLY A 282 -20.57 -7.61 -12.34
C GLY A 282 -21.76 -7.27 -11.44
N PRO A 283 -22.69 -6.43 -11.90
CA PRO A 283 -23.83 -5.96 -11.11
C PRO A 283 -24.86 -7.07 -10.83
N PRO A 284 -25.82 -6.84 -9.91
CA PRO A 284 -26.93 -7.78 -9.68
C PRO A 284 -27.67 -8.15 -10.97
N GLU A 285 -28.37 -9.29 -10.98
CA GLU A 285 -29.12 -9.75 -12.15
C GLU A 285 -30.12 -8.69 -12.63
N GLY A 286 -30.21 -8.50 -13.96
CA GLY A 286 -31.08 -7.50 -14.59
C GLY A 286 -30.57 -6.05 -14.49
N ARG A 287 -29.41 -5.80 -13.86
CA ARG A 287 -28.80 -4.47 -13.75
C ARG A 287 -27.60 -4.33 -14.69
N LYS A 288 -27.27 -3.09 -15.04
CA LYS A 288 -26.05 -2.74 -15.79
C LYS A 288 -25.17 -1.79 -14.98
N VAL A 289 -23.86 -1.85 -15.23
CA VAL A 289 -22.93 -0.84 -14.71
C VAL A 289 -23.35 0.50 -15.32
N LYS A 290 -23.49 1.52 -14.48
CA LYS A 290 -23.77 2.90 -14.92
C LYS A 290 -22.49 3.70 -14.95
N VAL A 291 -21.78 3.68 -13.83
CA VAL A 291 -20.49 4.35 -13.65
C VAL A 291 -19.62 3.56 -12.66
N PHE A 292 -18.31 3.81 -12.69
CA PHE A 292 -17.39 3.28 -11.70
C PHE A 292 -16.26 4.28 -11.38
N TRP A 293 -15.79 4.26 -10.14
CA TRP A 293 -14.55 4.94 -9.74
C TRP A 293 -13.40 3.95 -9.86
N PRO A 294 -12.33 4.26 -10.60
CA PRO A 294 -11.24 3.30 -10.85
C PRO A 294 -10.13 3.28 -9.78
N GLY A 295 -10.10 4.24 -8.84
CA GLY A 295 -8.95 4.45 -7.95
C GLY A 295 -9.26 5.00 -6.56
N GLY A 296 -10.49 4.88 -6.08
CA GLY A 296 -11.03 5.49 -4.87
C GLY A 296 -11.98 6.63 -5.22
N SER A 297 -12.64 7.19 -4.22
CA SER A 297 -13.59 8.30 -4.45
C SER A 297 -12.95 9.57 -5.02
N SER A 298 -11.64 9.76 -4.86
CA SER A 298 -10.87 10.89 -5.39
C SER A 298 -10.58 10.78 -6.88
N ALA A 299 -10.70 9.58 -7.47
CA ALA A 299 -10.54 9.40 -8.90
C ALA A 299 -11.76 9.96 -9.67
N PRO A 300 -11.57 10.66 -10.80
CA PRO A 300 -12.67 11.00 -11.70
C PRO A 300 -13.45 9.75 -12.13
N VAL A 301 -14.77 9.82 -12.02
CA VAL A 301 -15.68 8.71 -12.32
C VAL A 301 -15.70 8.40 -13.83
N LEU A 302 -15.75 7.12 -14.18
CA LEU A 302 -15.81 6.64 -15.57
C LEU A 302 -17.19 6.03 -15.89
N PRO A 303 -17.73 6.22 -17.10
CA PRO A 303 -18.98 5.60 -17.54
C PRO A 303 -18.78 4.13 -17.93
N GLU A 304 -19.88 3.38 -18.04
CA GLU A 304 -19.90 1.99 -18.53
C GLU A 304 -19.12 1.79 -19.84
N SER A 305 -19.20 2.74 -20.77
CA SER A 305 -18.51 2.67 -22.07
C SER A 305 -16.98 2.63 -21.96
N MET A 306 -16.41 2.91 -20.78
CA MET A 306 -14.99 2.89 -20.49
C MET A 306 -14.54 1.65 -19.70
N LEU A 307 -15.37 0.60 -19.61
CA LEU A 307 -14.96 -0.67 -18.99
C LEU A 307 -13.72 -1.28 -19.65
N ASP A 308 -13.46 -1.01 -20.92
CA ASP A 308 -12.28 -1.52 -21.64
C ASP A 308 -11.03 -0.66 -21.45
N VAL A 309 -11.08 0.40 -20.63
CA VAL A 309 -9.88 1.12 -20.19
C VAL A 309 -9.00 0.17 -19.37
N HIS A 310 -7.69 0.24 -19.61
CA HIS A 310 -6.71 -0.58 -18.92
C HIS A 310 -6.38 0.00 -17.53
N THR A 311 -5.99 -0.88 -16.60
CA THR A 311 -5.73 -0.56 -15.19
C THR A 311 -4.39 0.13 -14.93
N ASP A 312 -3.54 0.28 -15.96
CA ASP A 312 -2.29 1.02 -15.86
C ASP A 312 -2.50 2.54 -15.74
N MET A 313 -1.47 3.23 -15.24
CA MET A 313 -1.59 4.65 -14.92
C MET A 313 -1.69 5.51 -16.19
N GLU A 314 -1.09 5.08 -17.28
CA GLU A 314 -1.04 5.82 -18.54
C GLU A 314 -2.41 5.80 -19.23
N ALA A 315 -3.06 4.64 -19.30
CA ALA A 315 -4.42 4.50 -19.83
C ALA A 315 -5.45 5.29 -19.00
N LEU A 316 -5.35 5.24 -17.66
CA LEU A 316 -6.24 6.01 -16.79
C LEU A 316 -6.04 7.51 -16.92
N ALA A 317 -4.79 7.98 -17.04
CA ALA A 317 -4.50 9.38 -17.29
C ALA A 317 -5.06 9.84 -18.65
N ALA A 318 -4.94 9.01 -19.70
CA ALA A 318 -5.53 9.27 -21.01
C ALA A 318 -7.07 9.34 -20.95
N ALA A 319 -7.70 8.54 -20.09
CA ALA A 319 -9.12 8.60 -19.77
C ALA A 319 -9.51 9.78 -18.84
N ARG A 320 -8.57 10.68 -18.50
CA ARG A 320 -8.74 11.79 -17.55
C ARG A 320 -9.20 11.35 -16.17
N SER A 321 -8.73 10.17 -15.74
CA SER A 321 -8.92 9.63 -14.40
C SER A 321 -7.57 9.17 -13.83
N MET A 322 -7.59 8.40 -12.75
CA MET A 322 -6.40 7.92 -12.06
C MET A 322 -6.69 6.62 -11.28
N GLY A 323 -5.67 5.77 -11.16
CA GLY A 323 -5.78 4.52 -10.38
C GLY A 323 -5.71 4.71 -8.87
N GLY A 324 -5.43 5.94 -8.42
CA GLY A 324 -5.48 6.38 -7.01
C GLY A 324 -4.98 5.33 -6.02
N SER A 325 -5.77 5.03 -5.00
CA SER A 325 -5.49 4.03 -3.96
C SER A 325 -5.90 2.61 -4.34
N GLY A 326 -6.41 2.38 -5.56
CA GLY A 326 -6.86 1.05 -6.01
C GLY A 326 -8.28 0.66 -5.55
N GLY A 327 -9.07 1.60 -5.01
CA GLY A 327 -10.48 1.37 -4.72
C GLY A 327 -11.34 1.42 -5.98
N VAL A 328 -11.98 0.32 -6.35
CA VAL A 328 -12.94 0.26 -7.45
C VAL A 328 -14.36 0.28 -6.89
N ILE A 329 -15.07 1.40 -7.07
CA ILE A 329 -16.47 1.54 -6.61
C ILE A 329 -17.37 1.44 -7.82
N VAL A 330 -18.20 0.40 -7.88
CA VAL A 330 -19.12 0.16 -9.00
C VAL A 330 -20.52 0.61 -8.64
N MET A 331 -21.15 1.39 -9.51
CA MET A 331 -22.53 1.83 -9.36
C MET A 331 -23.36 1.37 -10.55
N ASP A 332 -24.49 0.73 -10.27
CA ASP A 332 -25.41 0.26 -11.30
C ASP A 332 -26.47 1.30 -11.72
N ASP A 333 -27.31 0.92 -12.68
CA ASP A 333 -28.38 1.76 -13.24
C ASP A 333 -29.49 2.15 -12.24
N SER A 334 -29.56 1.51 -11.06
CA SER A 334 -30.59 1.76 -10.06
C SER A 334 -30.33 3.01 -9.20
N HIS A 335 -29.14 3.61 -9.32
CA HIS A 335 -28.69 4.73 -8.50
C HIS A 335 -28.60 6.06 -9.25
N CYS A 336 -28.75 7.17 -8.51
CA CYS A 336 -28.61 8.52 -9.02
C CYS A 336 -27.18 9.04 -8.80
N VAL A 337 -26.46 9.30 -9.89
CA VAL A 337 -25.06 9.79 -9.85
C VAL A 337 -24.95 11.15 -9.15
N VAL A 338 -25.96 12.02 -9.28
CA VAL A 338 -26.01 13.32 -8.58
C VAL A 338 -26.05 13.14 -7.06
N LYS A 339 -26.84 12.18 -6.56
CA LYS A 339 -26.89 11.86 -5.12
C LYS A 339 -25.57 11.27 -4.63
N ALA A 340 -24.91 10.46 -5.46
CA ALA A 340 -23.60 9.91 -5.17
C ALA A 340 -22.55 11.03 -5.04
N ALA A 341 -22.50 11.95 -6.00
CA ALA A 341 -21.62 13.11 -5.97
C ALA A 341 -21.87 13.98 -4.73
N ALA A 342 -23.14 14.27 -4.39
CA ALA A 342 -23.49 15.02 -3.20
C ALA A 342 -23.01 14.34 -1.90
N ARG A 343 -23.07 13.00 -1.82
CA ARG A 343 -22.55 12.24 -0.67
C ARG A 343 -21.02 12.33 -0.57
N LEU A 344 -20.31 12.19 -1.69
CA LEU A 344 -18.84 12.33 -1.71
C LEU A 344 -18.40 13.74 -1.34
N LEU A 345 -19.08 14.77 -1.83
CA LEU A 345 -18.80 16.16 -1.44
C LEU A 345 -19.02 16.41 0.06
N ARG A 346 -20.05 15.82 0.67
CA ARG A 346 -20.25 15.88 2.12
C ARG A 346 -19.13 15.20 2.89
N PHE A 347 -18.63 14.06 2.40
CA PHE A 347 -17.47 13.39 2.97
C PHE A 347 -16.22 14.30 2.94
N TYR A 348 -15.89 14.87 1.78
CA TYR A 348 -14.73 15.78 1.68
C TYR A 348 -14.90 17.06 2.50
N ALA A 349 -16.12 17.57 2.65
CA ALA A 349 -16.40 18.70 3.54
C ALA A 349 -16.18 18.33 5.02
N HIS A 350 -16.56 17.12 5.42
CA HIS A 350 -16.32 16.60 6.78
C HIS A 350 -14.83 16.43 7.06
N GLU A 351 -14.08 15.91 6.08
CA GLU A 351 -12.66 15.56 6.22
C GLU A 351 -11.68 16.69 5.89
N SER A 352 -12.19 17.87 5.55
CA SER A 352 -11.35 19.02 5.27
C SER A 352 -10.56 19.44 6.51
N CYS A 353 -9.24 19.56 6.39
CA CYS A 353 -8.39 20.05 7.49
C CYS A 353 -8.56 21.55 7.80
N GLY A 354 -9.37 22.26 7.01
CA GLY A 354 -9.69 23.68 7.20
C GLY A 354 -8.53 24.65 6.95
N LYS A 355 -7.45 24.22 6.28
CA LYS A 355 -6.29 25.09 5.99
C LYS A 355 -6.57 26.09 4.86
N CYS A 356 -7.42 25.75 3.90
CA CYS A 356 -7.75 26.58 2.74
C CYS A 356 -9.18 27.12 2.87
N THR A 357 -9.35 28.42 2.58
CA THR A 357 -10.64 29.15 2.61
C THR A 357 -11.55 28.79 1.45
#